data_AF-A0A641AEH1-F1
#
_entry.id   AF-A0A641AEH1-F1
#
_cell.length_a   1.000
_cell.length_b   1.000
_cell.length_c   1.000
_cell.angle_alpha   90.00
_cell.angle_beta   90.00
_cell.angle_gamma   90.00
#
_symmetry.space_group_name_H-M   'P 1'
#
loop_
_entity.id
_entity.type
_entity.pdbx_description
1 polymer ?
#
loop_
_entity_poly.entity_id
_entity_poly.type
_entity_poly.pdbx_seq_one_letter_code
_entity_poly.pdbx_strand_id
1 'polypeptide(L)'
;MGRPFSNIAQISIGFEMYARGYRRASILKAFPDKSRPSVRTLGNWITKYREVPGDNLRLEQQFEWRDMDMFSISWEYADLIARLIPFEAYSPSVRRVRWWLRVKQMYPHYLDSVITMLSNKFVVNDHMDLLGIPGSDWSILSDASHSDGDTQLELLAGTFAACFFELDTNLPSWVQNGVFLSIVRTEHRILVVCSDEMIPETEKISRGWYCLKHEGEGISWNLVLSKTVPSDDIQIFSVLNTNYLLTKNLGMIKSLGINIIEPDGTNN
;
A
#
# COMPACT_ATOMS: atom_id res chain seq x y z
N MET A 1 -3.42 -24.55 16.00
CA MET A 1 -2.44 -24.82 14.93
C MET A 1 -2.90 -24.10 13.67
N GLY A 2 -2.09 -23.19 13.12
CA GLY A 2 -2.44 -22.50 11.88
C GLY A 2 -2.43 -23.45 10.68
N ARG A 3 -3.32 -23.23 9.70
CA ARG A 3 -3.33 -23.99 8.45
C ARG A 3 -1.96 -23.80 7.77
N PRO A 4 -1.32 -24.86 7.24
CA PRO A 4 0.04 -24.79 6.70
C PRO A 4 0.19 -23.79 5.53
N PHE A 5 -0.92 -23.38 4.90
CA PHE A 5 -0.94 -22.48 3.75
C PHE A 5 -1.69 -21.16 3.99
N SER A 6 -1.76 -20.67 5.23
CA SER A 6 -2.57 -19.48 5.55
C SER A 6 -1.95 -18.14 5.19
N ASN A 7 -0.65 -18.06 4.91
CA ASN A 7 0.03 -16.81 4.58
C ASN A 7 0.69 -16.89 3.20
N ILE A 8 -0.10 -16.56 2.16
CA ILE A 8 0.31 -16.64 0.75
C ILE A 8 1.51 -15.73 0.43
N ALA A 9 1.61 -14.57 1.09
CA ALA A 9 2.74 -13.66 0.92
C ALA A 9 4.05 -14.29 1.40
N GLN A 10 4.04 -14.97 2.56
CA GLN A 10 5.23 -15.67 3.04
C GLN A 10 5.59 -16.90 2.19
N ILE A 11 4.59 -17.62 1.69
CA ILE A 11 4.81 -18.75 0.78
C ILE A 11 5.47 -18.25 -0.52
N SER A 12 5.00 -17.13 -1.05
CA SER A 12 5.57 -16.48 -2.24
C SER A 12 7.05 -16.08 -2.00
N ILE A 13 7.34 -15.37 -0.90
CA ILE A 13 8.73 -15.01 -0.54
C ILE A 13 9.61 -16.25 -0.37
N GLY A 14 9.10 -17.28 0.31
CA GLY A 14 9.81 -18.54 0.49
C GLY A 14 10.10 -19.26 -0.83
N PHE A 15 9.19 -19.17 -1.80
CA PHE A 15 9.34 -19.73 -3.13
C PHE A 15 10.44 -18.99 -3.91
N GLU A 16 10.43 -17.66 -3.92
CA GLU A 16 11.48 -16.84 -4.56
C GLU A 16 12.87 -17.20 -4.01
N MET A 17 13.00 -17.26 -2.68
CA MET A 17 14.26 -17.66 -2.05
C MET A 17 14.66 -19.09 -2.40
N TYR A 18 13.72 -20.04 -2.38
CA TYR A 18 14.01 -21.42 -2.76
C TYR A 18 14.52 -21.51 -4.20
N ALA A 19 13.84 -20.85 -5.14
CA ALA A 19 14.20 -20.86 -6.55
C ALA A 19 15.55 -20.18 -6.81
N ARG A 20 15.93 -19.18 -6.00
CA ARG A 20 17.28 -18.58 -5.96
C ARG A 20 18.34 -19.45 -5.28
N GLY A 21 18.01 -20.69 -4.88
CA GLY A 21 18.95 -21.66 -4.32
C GLY A 21 19.23 -21.51 -2.83
N TYR A 22 18.45 -20.70 -2.10
CA TYR A 22 18.63 -20.55 -0.66
C TYR A 22 18.30 -21.85 0.08
N ARG A 23 19.16 -22.20 1.04
CA ARG A 23 18.92 -23.35 1.91
C ARG A 23 17.77 -23.05 2.88
N ARG A 24 17.06 -24.10 3.32
CA ARG A 24 15.95 -24.03 4.28
C ARG A 24 16.25 -23.15 5.51
N ALA A 25 17.45 -23.28 6.09
CA ALA A 25 17.85 -22.48 7.25
C ALA A 25 17.92 -20.98 6.94
N SER A 26 18.38 -20.60 5.75
CA SER A 26 18.43 -19.21 5.29
C SER A 26 17.03 -18.67 5.01
N ILE A 27 16.15 -19.49 4.41
CA ILE A 27 14.75 -19.13 4.18
C ILE A 27 14.03 -18.84 5.49
N LEU A 28 14.20 -19.67 6.52
CA LEU A 28 13.61 -19.42 7.85
C LEU A 28 14.11 -18.11 8.46
N LYS A 29 15.41 -17.84 8.37
CA LYS A 29 16.03 -16.64 8.94
C LYS A 29 15.58 -15.34 8.27
N ALA A 30 15.09 -15.39 7.03
CA ALA A 30 14.59 -14.22 6.34
C ALA A 30 13.26 -13.69 6.92
N PHE A 31 12.51 -14.51 7.64
CA PHE A 31 11.27 -14.08 8.29
C PHE A 31 11.52 -13.57 9.72
N PRO A 32 10.87 -12.45 10.13
CA PRO A 32 10.89 -11.95 11.51
C PRO A 32 10.40 -13.00 12.51
N ASP A 33 10.96 -13.02 13.72
CA ASP A 33 10.68 -14.08 14.72
C ASP A 33 9.18 -14.26 15.01
N LYS A 34 8.41 -13.17 15.11
CA LYS A 34 6.96 -13.21 15.39
C LYS A 34 6.12 -13.82 14.28
N SER A 35 6.57 -13.72 13.03
CA SER A 35 5.84 -14.20 11.84
C SER A 35 6.53 -15.37 11.15
N ARG A 36 7.64 -15.86 11.70
CA ARG A 36 8.45 -16.93 11.10
C ARG A 36 7.65 -18.24 11.00
N PRO A 37 7.56 -18.88 9.82
CA PRO A 37 6.93 -20.18 9.70
C PRO A 37 7.73 -21.24 10.47
N SER A 38 7.03 -22.23 11.02
CA SER A 38 7.72 -23.36 11.67
C SER A 38 8.56 -24.15 10.66
N VAL A 39 9.57 -24.86 11.15
CA VAL A 39 10.36 -25.80 10.33
C VAL A 39 9.43 -26.74 9.56
N ARG A 40 8.42 -27.32 10.21
CA ARG A 40 7.41 -28.19 9.57
C ARG A 40 6.64 -27.48 8.48
N THR A 41 6.16 -26.26 8.74
CA THR A 41 5.41 -25.44 7.78
C THR A 41 6.22 -25.18 6.51
N LEU A 42 7.46 -24.69 6.65
CA LEU A 42 8.34 -24.48 5.50
C LEU A 42 8.66 -25.79 4.76
N GLY A 43 8.76 -26.92 5.49
CA GLY A 43 8.92 -28.24 4.89
C GLY A 43 7.78 -28.57 3.92
N ASN A 44 6.52 -28.28 4.31
CA ASN A 44 5.36 -28.48 3.44
C ASN A 44 5.39 -27.57 2.22
N TRP A 45 5.84 -26.31 2.36
CA TRP A 45 5.99 -25.40 1.23
C TRP A 45 7.05 -25.89 0.24
N ILE A 46 8.20 -26.35 0.73
CA ILE A 46 9.29 -26.87 -0.11
C ILE A 46 8.85 -28.10 -0.91
N THR A 47 7.95 -28.94 -0.39
CA THR A 47 7.38 -30.04 -1.17
C THR A 47 6.65 -29.52 -2.41
N LYS A 48 5.88 -28.43 -2.29
CA LYS A 48 5.23 -27.76 -3.42
C LYS A 48 6.23 -27.06 -4.34
N TYR A 49 7.25 -26.41 -3.79
CA TYR A 49 8.26 -25.73 -4.60
C TYR A 49 9.02 -26.69 -5.54
N ARG A 50 9.23 -27.95 -5.12
CA ARG A 50 9.90 -28.99 -5.94
C ARG A 50 9.05 -29.47 -7.12
N GLU A 51 7.73 -29.32 -7.05
CA GLU A 51 6.81 -29.73 -8.11
C GLU A 51 6.81 -28.72 -9.28
N VAL A 52 7.37 -27.52 -9.08
CA VAL A 52 7.38 -26.46 -10.10
C VAL A 52 8.40 -26.74 -11.21
N PRO A 53 8.00 -26.67 -12.51
CA PRO A 53 8.91 -26.88 -13.63
C PRO A 53 10.11 -25.93 -13.65
N GLY A 54 11.25 -26.43 -14.14
CA GLY A 54 12.52 -25.67 -14.18
C GLY A 54 12.42 -24.32 -14.91
N ASP A 55 11.66 -24.23 -16.00
CA ASP A 55 11.48 -22.97 -16.73
C ASP A 55 10.71 -21.93 -15.90
N ASN A 56 9.79 -22.35 -15.02
CA ASN A 56 9.12 -21.45 -14.09
C ASN A 56 10.05 -21.03 -12.94
N LEU A 57 10.94 -21.91 -12.48
CA LEU A 57 11.95 -21.58 -11.47
C LEU A 57 13.00 -20.58 -11.99
N ARG A 58 13.33 -20.64 -13.29
CA ARG A 58 14.24 -19.69 -13.94
C ARG A 58 13.72 -18.26 -13.87
N LEU A 59 12.40 -18.07 -13.83
CA LEU A 59 11.80 -16.74 -13.73
C LEU A 59 12.03 -16.09 -12.35
N GLU A 60 12.43 -16.84 -11.32
CA GLU A 60 12.75 -16.28 -9.99
C GLU A 60 14.21 -15.83 -9.85
N GLN A 61 15.05 -16.14 -10.84
CA GLN A 61 16.43 -15.66 -10.85
C GLN A 61 16.46 -14.13 -10.93
N GLN A 62 17.54 -13.56 -10.39
CA GLN A 62 17.79 -12.13 -10.47
C GLN A 62 17.76 -11.68 -11.93
N PHE A 63 16.98 -10.64 -12.21
CA PHE A 63 16.94 -10.02 -13.51
C PHE A 63 18.28 -9.37 -13.85
N GLU A 64 18.76 -9.66 -15.05
CA GLU A 64 19.87 -8.98 -15.71
C GLU A 64 19.41 -8.41 -17.05
N TRP A 65 20.02 -7.33 -17.54
CA TRP A 65 19.63 -6.72 -18.82
C TRP A 65 19.72 -7.66 -20.03
N ARG A 66 20.57 -8.69 -19.99
CA ARG A 66 20.59 -9.76 -21.01
C ARG A 66 19.32 -10.61 -21.07
N ASP A 67 18.55 -10.61 -19.98
CA ASP A 67 17.27 -11.32 -19.88
C ASP A 67 16.19 -10.66 -20.74
N MET A 68 16.42 -9.41 -21.16
CA MET A 68 15.54 -8.71 -22.10
C MET A 68 15.36 -9.54 -23.37
N ASP A 69 16.47 -9.97 -23.99
CA ASP A 69 16.43 -10.78 -25.20
C ASP A 69 16.04 -12.24 -24.90
N MET A 70 16.54 -12.81 -23.78
CA MET A 70 16.30 -14.21 -23.43
C MET A 70 14.82 -14.53 -23.15
N PHE A 71 14.08 -13.58 -22.58
CA PHE A 71 12.65 -13.74 -22.27
C PHE A 71 11.72 -12.89 -23.15
N SER A 72 12.24 -12.38 -24.27
CA SER A 72 11.48 -11.59 -25.24
C SER A 72 10.77 -10.38 -24.62
N ILE A 73 11.44 -9.70 -23.69
CA ILE A 73 11.00 -8.46 -23.06
C ILE A 73 11.46 -7.30 -23.95
N SER A 74 10.53 -6.50 -24.46
CA SER A 74 10.83 -5.40 -25.38
C SER A 74 11.70 -4.32 -24.71
N TRP A 75 12.73 -3.86 -25.41
CA TRP A 75 13.61 -2.77 -24.98
C TRP A 75 12.90 -1.41 -24.82
N GLU A 76 11.68 -1.26 -25.34
CA GLU A 76 10.84 -0.08 -25.09
C GLU A 76 10.51 0.12 -23.60
N TYR A 77 10.53 -0.96 -22.80
CA TYR A 77 10.28 -0.91 -21.36
C TYR A 77 11.56 -0.71 -20.54
N ALA A 78 12.73 -0.52 -21.15
CA ALA A 78 13.99 -0.37 -20.41
C ALA A 78 13.95 0.82 -19.43
N ASP A 79 13.39 1.96 -19.85
CA ASP A 79 13.19 3.11 -18.96
C ASP A 79 12.27 2.77 -17.78
N LEU A 80 11.12 2.12 -18.04
CA LEU A 80 10.21 1.66 -16.98
C LEU A 80 10.94 0.75 -15.98
N ILE A 81 11.67 -0.25 -16.47
CA ILE A 81 12.40 -1.19 -15.60
C ILE A 81 13.42 -0.44 -14.74
N ALA A 82 14.18 0.48 -15.33
CA ALA A 82 15.15 1.30 -14.61
C ALA A 82 14.50 2.17 -13.52
N ARG A 83 13.31 2.73 -13.79
CA ARG A 83 12.55 3.53 -12.81
C ARG A 83 11.91 2.69 -11.69
N LEU A 84 11.58 1.42 -11.96
CA LEU A 84 10.93 0.54 -10.98
C LEU A 84 11.91 -0.23 -10.07
N ILE A 85 13.13 -0.51 -10.52
CA ILE A 85 14.15 -1.21 -9.70
C ILE A 85 14.36 -0.55 -8.33
N PRO A 86 14.45 0.78 -8.18
CA PRO A 86 14.62 1.43 -6.87
C PRO A 86 13.49 1.20 -5.87
N PHE A 87 12.31 0.76 -6.31
CA PHE A 87 11.20 0.44 -5.40
C PHE A 87 11.35 -0.94 -4.74
N GLU A 88 12.30 -1.76 -5.20
CA GLU A 88 12.52 -3.09 -4.67
C GLU A 88 13.61 -3.09 -3.59
N ALA A 89 13.36 -3.83 -2.51
CA ALA A 89 14.36 -4.01 -1.45
C ALA A 89 15.57 -4.83 -1.92
N TYR A 90 15.42 -5.61 -2.98
CA TYR A 90 16.45 -6.46 -3.58
C TYR A 90 16.29 -6.47 -5.10
N SER A 91 17.29 -6.93 -5.84
CA SER A 91 17.17 -7.05 -7.29
C SER A 91 15.95 -7.89 -7.69
N PRO A 92 15.09 -7.39 -8.60
CA PRO A 92 13.84 -8.05 -8.96
C PRO A 92 14.11 -9.37 -9.66
N SER A 93 13.12 -10.26 -9.65
CA SER A 93 13.15 -11.45 -10.50
C SER A 93 12.69 -11.14 -11.92
N VAL A 94 13.03 -12.00 -12.87
CA VAL A 94 12.49 -11.92 -14.24
C VAL A 94 10.96 -11.97 -14.21
N ARG A 95 10.34 -12.81 -13.37
CA ARG A 95 8.88 -12.87 -13.19
C ARG A 95 8.31 -11.52 -12.80
N ARG A 96 8.93 -10.86 -11.82
CA ARG A 96 8.50 -9.56 -11.32
C ARG A 96 8.59 -8.48 -12.40
N VAL A 97 9.70 -8.43 -13.14
CA VAL A 97 9.85 -7.53 -14.29
C VAL A 97 8.76 -7.76 -15.33
N ARG A 98 8.47 -9.02 -15.68
CA ARG A 98 7.39 -9.35 -16.62
C ARG A 98 6.02 -8.90 -16.11
N TRP A 99 5.77 -8.96 -14.80
CA TRP A 99 4.55 -8.42 -14.21
C TRP A 99 4.48 -6.90 -14.26
N TRP A 100 5.57 -6.17 -14.00
CA TRP A 100 5.60 -4.72 -14.20
C TRP A 100 5.16 -4.31 -15.60
N LEU A 101 5.65 -5.02 -16.61
CA LEU A 101 5.29 -4.78 -18.00
C LEU A 101 3.82 -5.07 -18.27
N ARG A 102 3.32 -6.24 -17.85
CA ARG A 102 1.90 -6.61 -18.01
C ARG A 102 0.99 -5.57 -17.37
N VAL A 103 1.32 -5.13 -16.16
CA VAL A 103 0.55 -4.10 -15.45
C VAL A 103 0.62 -2.75 -16.16
N LYS A 104 1.80 -2.32 -16.64
CA LYS A 104 1.92 -1.08 -17.42
C LYS A 104 1.11 -1.13 -18.71
N GLN A 105 1.09 -2.28 -19.38
CA GLN A 105 0.32 -2.49 -20.61
C GLN A 105 -1.19 -2.45 -20.35
N MET A 106 -1.64 -3.07 -19.26
CA MET A 106 -3.06 -3.04 -18.86
C MET A 106 -3.50 -1.66 -18.38
N TYR A 107 -2.61 -0.92 -17.68
CA TYR A 107 -2.91 0.36 -17.07
C TYR A 107 -1.82 1.41 -17.37
N PRO A 108 -1.76 1.94 -18.61
CA PRO A 108 -0.70 2.85 -19.05
C PRO A 108 -0.61 4.15 -18.23
N HIS A 109 -1.72 4.60 -17.65
CA HIS A 109 -1.81 5.83 -16.87
C HIS A 109 -1.34 5.66 -15.42
N TYR A 110 -1.08 4.43 -14.97
CA TYR A 110 -0.70 4.20 -13.57
C TYR A 110 0.73 4.64 -13.32
N LEU A 111 0.92 5.17 -12.12
CA LEU A 111 2.21 5.58 -11.60
C LEU A 111 3.03 4.36 -11.21
N ASP A 112 4.35 4.53 -11.23
CA ASP A 112 5.32 3.49 -10.93
C ASP A 112 5.08 2.77 -9.60
N SER A 113 4.75 3.51 -8.54
CA SER A 113 4.47 2.94 -7.22
C SER A 113 3.24 2.03 -7.23
N VAL A 114 2.20 2.39 -7.98
CA VAL A 114 0.98 1.59 -8.15
C VAL A 114 1.28 0.35 -9.00
N ILE A 115 2.10 0.49 -10.04
CA ILE A 115 2.54 -0.63 -10.89
C ILE A 115 3.31 -1.66 -10.05
N THR A 116 4.25 -1.23 -9.22
CA THR A 116 5.02 -2.12 -8.33
C THR A 116 4.11 -2.82 -7.33
N MET A 117 3.18 -2.11 -6.70
CA MET A 117 2.22 -2.68 -5.76
C MET A 117 1.35 -3.77 -6.41
N LEU A 118 0.72 -3.48 -7.55
CA LEU A 118 -0.12 -4.44 -8.27
C LEU A 118 0.69 -5.65 -8.74
N SER A 119 1.89 -5.40 -9.27
CA SER A 119 2.78 -6.47 -9.72
C SER A 119 3.19 -7.40 -8.58
N ASN A 120 3.42 -6.88 -7.37
CA ASN A 120 3.68 -7.71 -6.20
C ASN A 120 2.50 -8.61 -5.84
N LYS A 121 1.26 -8.11 -5.93
CA LYS A 121 0.05 -8.93 -5.70
C LYS A 121 -0.09 -9.99 -6.79
N PHE A 122 0.15 -9.64 -8.06
CA PHE A 122 0.08 -10.60 -9.17
C PHE A 122 1.18 -11.66 -9.14
N VAL A 123 2.41 -11.31 -8.73
CA VAL A 123 3.47 -12.29 -8.50
C VAL A 123 3.05 -13.30 -7.42
N VAL A 124 2.44 -12.85 -6.32
CA VAL A 124 1.94 -13.75 -5.27
C VAL A 124 0.86 -14.69 -5.81
N ASN A 125 -0.11 -14.17 -6.59
CA ASN A 125 -1.15 -15.00 -7.20
C ASN A 125 -0.59 -16.03 -8.18
N ASP A 126 0.32 -15.60 -9.06
CA ASP A 126 1.02 -16.44 -10.03
C ASP A 126 1.79 -17.57 -9.32
N HIS A 127 2.44 -17.26 -8.19
CA HIS A 127 3.04 -18.29 -7.34
C HIS A 127 2.02 -19.25 -6.74
N MET A 128 0.87 -18.76 -6.25
CA MET A 128 -0.14 -19.64 -5.66
C MET A 128 -0.72 -20.60 -6.71
N ASP A 129 -0.98 -20.12 -7.91
CA ASP A 129 -1.44 -20.93 -9.04
C ASP A 129 -0.40 -21.98 -9.43
N LEU A 130 0.88 -21.58 -9.57
CA LEU A 130 1.98 -22.50 -9.88
C LEU A 130 2.17 -23.60 -8.83
N LEU A 131 1.90 -23.28 -7.57
CA LEU A 131 2.05 -24.20 -6.45
C LEU A 131 0.79 -25.04 -6.19
N GLY A 132 -0.31 -24.78 -6.89
CA GLY A 132 -1.61 -25.39 -6.64
C GLY A 132 -2.14 -25.12 -5.24
N ILE A 133 -1.84 -23.94 -4.68
CA ILE A 133 -2.26 -23.52 -3.35
C ILE A 133 -3.47 -22.58 -3.51
N PRO A 134 -4.64 -22.89 -2.92
CA PRO A 134 -5.79 -21.99 -2.97
C PRO A 134 -5.46 -20.65 -2.29
N GLY A 135 -5.86 -19.54 -2.91
CA GLY A 135 -5.65 -18.20 -2.36
C GLY A 135 -5.26 -17.13 -3.39
N SER A 136 -5.06 -17.52 -4.66
CA SER A 136 -4.97 -16.59 -5.78
C SER A 136 -6.26 -15.78 -5.92
N ASP A 137 -6.15 -14.46 -5.90
CA ASP A 137 -7.26 -13.55 -6.13
C ASP A 137 -6.99 -12.72 -7.38
N TRP A 138 -7.50 -13.17 -8.52
CA TRP A 138 -7.40 -12.45 -9.79
C TRP A 138 -8.52 -11.43 -10.00
N SER A 139 -9.48 -11.33 -9.06
CA SER A 139 -10.56 -10.33 -9.13
C SER A 139 -10.04 -8.89 -8.95
N ILE A 140 -8.77 -8.71 -8.56
CA ILE A 140 -8.08 -7.43 -8.65
C ILE A 140 -8.11 -6.85 -10.08
N LEU A 141 -8.24 -7.68 -11.11
CA LEU A 141 -8.43 -7.19 -12.47
C LEU A 141 -9.70 -6.34 -12.60
N SER A 142 -10.76 -6.65 -11.82
CA SER A 142 -11.95 -5.82 -11.68
C SER A 142 -11.78 -4.72 -10.64
N ASP A 143 -11.08 -4.94 -9.52
CA ASP A 143 -10.95 -3.94 -8.44
C ASP A 143 -9.85 -2.89 -8.71
N ALA A 144 -8.93 -3.14 -9.63
CA ALA A 144 -8.02 -2.12 -10.16
C ALA A 144 -8.68 -1.34 -11.30
N SER A 145 -9.69 -1.90 -11.98
CA SER A 145 -10.66 -1.13 -12.78
C SER A 145 -11.81 -0.55 -11.94
N HIS A 146 -11.91 -0.95 -10.66
CA HIS A 146 -12.88 -0.51 -9.66
C HIS A 146 -12.17 -0.20 -8.33
N SER A 147 -11.16 0.66 -8.35
CA SER A 147 -10.87 1.49 -7.18
C SER A 147 -11.46 2.90 -7.36
N ASP A 148 -12.48 2.98 -8.22
CA ASP A 148 -13.29 4.18 -8.50
C ASP A 148 -14.77 3.97 -8.11
N GLY A 149 -15.18 2.75 -7.72
CA GLY A 149 -16.58 2.40 -7.48
C GLY A 149 -16.99 2.30 -6.01
N ASP A 150 -16.19 1.62 -5.17
CA ASP A 150 -16.62 1.25 -3.81
C ASP A 150 -15.74 1.82 -2.67
N THR A 151 -14.66 2.55 -2.98
CA THR A 151 -13.94 3.30 -1.94
C THR A 151 -14.73 4.57 -1.63
N GLN A 152 -15.69 4.42 -0.72
CA GLN A 152 -16.48 5.52 -0.19
C GLN A 152 -15.73 6.18 0.95
N LEU A 153 -15.37 7.45 0.75
CA LEU A 153 -14.89 8.31 1.83
C LEU A 153 -16.05 9.08 2.42
N GLU A 154 -16.32 8.90 3.70
CA GLU A 154 -17.29 9.69 4.45
C GLU A 154 -16.66 11.05 4.79
N LEU A 155 -17.23 12.15 4.29
CA LEU A 155 -16.84 13.48 4.72
C LEU A 155 -17.39 13.75 6.11
N LEU A 156 -16.52 14.00 7.07
CA LEU A 156 -16.93 14.43 8.40
C LEU A 156 -17.43 15.88 8.34
N ALA A 157 -18.54 16.14 9.01
CA ALA A 157 -19.13 17.47 9.08
C ALA A 157 -18.18 18.48 9.75
N GLY A 158 -18.17 19.70 9.22
CA GLY A 158 -17.35 20.81 9.71
C GLY A 158 -15.98 20.90 9.04
N THR A 159 -15.16 21.81 9.58
CA THR A 159 -13.76 21.98 9.17
C THR A 159 -12.83 21.76 10.36
N PHE A 160 -11.59 21.41 10.05
CA PHE A 160 -10.58 21.04 11.03
C PHE A 160 -9.36 21.92 10.88
N ALA A 161 -8.52 21.95 11.92
CA ALA A 161 -7.24 22.62 11.90
C ALA A 161 -6.12 21.68 12.32
N ALA A 162 -4.95 21.86 11.71
CA ALA A 162 -3.71 21.21 12.09
C ALA A 162 -2.82 22.23 12.83
N CYS A 163 -2.60 21.99 14.11
CA CYS A 163 -1.88 22.87 15.03
C CYS A 163 -0.56 22.22 15.46
N PHE A 164 0.53 22.98 15.43
CA PHE A 164 1.81 22.53 15.97
C PHE A 164 2.10 23.27 17.27
N PHE A 165 2.45 22.52 18.30
CA PHE A 165 2.86 23.04 19.59
C PHE A 165 4.24 22.50 19.98
N GLU A 166 4.99 23.29 20.74
CA GLU A 166 6.21 22.85 21.39
C GLU A 166 5.93 21.82 22.50
N LEU A 167 6.93 21.03 22.85
CA LEU A 167 6.78 19.89 23.77
C LEU A 167 6.40 20.26 25.21
N ASP A 168 6.77 21.46 25.63
CA ASP A 168 6.53 21.99 26.98
C ASP A 168 5.28 22.87 27.05
N THR A 169 4.58 23.03 25.93
CA THR A 169 3.37 23.83 25.86
C THR A 169 2.20 23.08 26.48
N ASN A 170 1.53 23.70 27.45
CA ASN A 170 0.23 23.26 27.90
C ASN A 170 -0.79 23.48 26.77
N LEU A 171 -1.45 22.40 26.32
CA LEU A 171 -2.42 22.48 25.25
C LEU A 171 -3.59 23.40 25.66
N PRO A 172 -3.96 24.38 24.82
CA PRO A 172 -5.07 25.29 25.13
C PRO A 172 -6.40 24.55 25.34
N SER A 173 -7.28 25.13 26.15
CA SER A 173 -8.58 24.51 26.48
C SER A 173 -9.47 24.28 25.27
N TRP A 174 -9.34 25.08 24.21
CA TRP A 174 -10.10 24.93 22.97
C TRP A 174 -9.76 23.66 22.18
N VAL A 175 -8.58 23.05 22.41
CA VAL A 175 -8.16 21.81 21.73
C VAL A 175 -9.10 20.64 22.07
N GLN A 176 -9.65 20.62 23.29
CA GLN A 176 -10.40 19.48 23.80
C GLN A 176 -11.87 19.45 23.37
N ASN A 177 -12.35 20.48 22.68
CA ASN A 177 -13.75 20.64 22.34
C ASN A 177 -13.98 20.27 20.87
N GLY A 178 -14.61 19.13 20.61
CA GLY A 178 -14.95 18.68 19.26
C GLY A 178 -15.22 17.19 19.17
N VAL A 179 -15.80 16.77 18.03
CA VAL A 179 -16.13 15.36 17.76
C VAL A 179 -14.89 14.56 17.32
N PHE A 180 -13.92 15.22 16.70
CA PHE A 180 -12.66 14.62 16.26
C PHE A 180 -11.47 15.33 16.91
N LEU A 181 -10.62 14.55 17.56
CA LEU A 181 -9.38 15.02 18.17
C LEU A 181 -8.27 13.97 17.97
N SER A 182 -7.17 14.40 17.37
CA SER A 182 -5.94 13.62 17.28
C SER A 182 -4.78 14.42 17.87
N ILE A 183 -4.01 13.79 18.76
CA ILE A 183 -2.82 14.38 19.38
C ILE A 183 -1.66 13.43 19.16
N VAL A 184 -0.68 13.88 18.38
CA VAL A 184 0.54 13.12 18.08
C VAL A 184 1.73 13.87 18.68
N ARG A 185 2.29 13.31 19.76
CA ARG A 185 3.53 13.82 20.38
C ARG A 185 4.73 13.07 19.80
N THR A 186 5.66 13.82 19.22
CA THR A 186 6.96 13.32 18.76
C THR A 186 8.07 13.79 19.71
N GLU A 187 9.32 13.46 19.43
CA GLU A 187 10.48 13.98 20.15
C GLU A 187 10.82 15.45 19.85
N HIS A 188 10.14 16.05 18.87
CA HIS A 188 10.38 17.44 18.46
C HIS A 188 9.20 18.36 18.72
N ARG A 189 7.97 17.86 18.58
CA ARG A 189 6.75 18.69 18.61
C ARG A 189 5.51 17.88 18.89
N ILE A 190 4.42 18.58 19.21
CA ILE A 190 3.07 18.05 19.33
C ILE A 190 2.27 18.53 18.12
N LEU A 191 1.73 17.61 17.34
CA LEU A 191 0.72 17.88 16.33
C LEU A 191 -0.67 17.62 16.93
N VAL A 192 -1.56 18.60 16.83
CA VAL A 192 -2.96 18.48 17.20
C VAL A 192 -3.82 18.69 15.98
N VAL A 193 -4.75 17.78 15.75
CA VAL A 193 -5.83 17.96 14.77
C VAL A 193 -7.16 18.01 15.53
N CYS A 194 -7.87 19.12 15.41
CA CYS A 194 -9.14 19.37 16.10
C CYS A 194 -10.11 20.19 15.24
N SER A 195 -11.33 20.41 15.72
CA SER A 195 -12.32 21.26 15.04
C SER A 195 -11.82 22.70 14.90
N ASP A 196 -12.03 23.31 13.74
CA ASP A 196 -11.64 24.70 13.43
C ASP A 196 -12.54 25.72 14.14
N GLU A 197 -13.83 25.40 14.27
CA GLU A 197 -14.86 26.29 14.83
C GLU A 197 -14.57 26.76 16.26
N MET A 198 -13.84 25.95 17.02
CA MET A 198 -13.55 26.21 18.44
C MET A 198 -12.28 27.02 18.65
N ILE A 199 -11.50 27.29 17.59
CA ILE A 199 -10.18 27.92 17.71
C ILE A 199 -10.31 29.44 17.56
N PRO A 200 -9.87 30.25 18.53
CA PRO A 200 -9.95 31.71 18.46
C PRO A 200 -9.29 32.29 17.20
N GLU A 201 -9.96 33.21 16.50
CA GLU A 201 -9.47 33.81 15.24
C GLU A 201 -8.07 34.45 15.35
N THR A 202 -7.64 34.81 16.55
CA THR A 202 -6.31 35.37 16.83
C THR A 202 -5.16 34.38 16.61
N GLU A 203 -5.46 33.07 16.59
CA GLU A 203 -4.45 32.02 16.44
C GLU A 203 -4.03 31.82 14.98
N LYS A 204 -2.71 31.93 14.72
CA LYS A 204 -2.10 31.72 13.40
C LYS A 204 -1.80 30.22 13.18
N ILE A 205 -2.83 29.47 12.77
CA ILE A 205 -2.80 28.02 12.65
C ILE A 205 -3.26 27.60 11.24
N SER A 206 -2.89 26.39 10.78
CA SER A 206 -3.38 25.85 9.52
C SER A 206 -4.82 25.36 9.66
N ARG A 207 -5.77 26.22 9.27
CA ARG A 207 -7.22 26.04 9.34
C ARG A 207 -7.83 25.53 8.02
N GLY A 208 -9.15 25.29 8.01
CA GLY A 208 -9.92 25.00 6.79
C GLY A 208 -9.66 23.63 6.16
N TRP A 209 -9.30 22.63 6.96
CA TRP A 209 -9.12 21.27 6.47
C TRP A 209 -10.44 20.52 6.44
N TYR A 210 -10.65 19.73 5.40
CA TYR A 210 -11.70 18.72 5.33
C TYR A 210 -11.17 17.40 5.85
N CYS A 211 -11.99 16.62 6.57
CA CYS A 211 -11.61 15.30 7.07
C CYS A 211 -12.48 14.23 6.42
N LEU A 212 -11.82 13.31 5.71
CA LEU A 212 -12.43 12.19 5.02
C LEU A 212 -12.13 10.92 5.82
N LYS A 213 -13.16 10.16 6.16
CA LYS A 213 -13.09 8.94 6.96
C LYS A 213 -13.34 7.72 6.08
N HIS A 214 -12.63 6.64 6.38
CA HIS A 214 -12.86 5.33 5.80
C HIS A 214 -12.75 4.24 6.86
N GLU A 215 -13.73 3.33 6.89
CA GLU A 215 -13.71 2.14 7.73
C GLU A 215 -13.36 0.92 6.87
N GLY A 216 -12.28 0.21 7.23
CA GLY A 216 -11.87 -1.03 6.59
C GLY A 216 -10.41 -1.08 6.15
N GLU A 217 -9.90 -2.30 5.99
CA GLU A 217 -8.60 -2.60 5.38
C GLU A 217 -8.74 -2.46 3.86
N GLY A 218 -8.56 -1.25 3.31
CA GLY A 218 -8.87 -1.07 1.88
C GLY A 218 -8.27 0.14 1.19
N ILE A 219 -7.99 1.24 1.89
CA ILE A 219 -7.41 2.40 1.21
C ILE A 219 -5.91 2.21 1.03
N SER A 220 -5.51 2.02 -0.21
CA SER A 220 -4.15 2.27 -0.63
C SER A 220 -3.92 3.78 -0.63
N TRP A 221 -3.47 4.33 0.51
CA TRP A 221 -3.06 5.75 0.63
C TRP A 221 -1.99 6.14 -0.38
N ASN A 222 -1.27 5.14 -0.91
CA ASN A 222 -0.38 5.31 -2.03
C ASN A 222 -1.08 5.89 -3.27
N LEU A 223 -2.38 5.66 -3.52
CA LEU A 223 -3.11 6.29 -4.63
C LEU A 223 -3.21 7.81 -4.43
N VAL A 224 -3.54 8.24 -3.21
CA VAL A 224 -3.65 9.66 -2.83
C VAL A 224 -2.27 10.32 -2.84
N LEU A 225 -1.26 9.65 -2.26
CA LEU A 225 0.11 10.17 -2.17
C LEU A 225 0.87 10.12 -3.50
N SER A 226 0.55 9.17 -4.39
CA SER A 226 1.23 9.02 -5.68
C SER A 226 0.79 10.08 -6.69
N LYS A 227 -0.48 10.51 -6.70
CA LYS A 227 -1.03 11.47 -7.67
C LYS A 227 -0.70 12.95 -7.37
N THR A 228 0.51 13.24 -6.88
CA THR A 228 1.06 14.63 -6.77
C THR A 228 0.24 15.58 -5.90
N VAL A 229 -0.24 15.13 -4.76
CA VAL A 229 -0.69 16.10 -3.75
C VAL A 229 0.54 16.61 -3.00
N PRO A 230 0.74 17.94 -2.89
CA PRO A 230 1.78 18.47 -2.02
C PRO A 230 1.62 17.87 -0.62
N SER A 231 2.71 17.36 -0.05
CA SER A 231 2.70 16.77 1.31
C SER A 231 2.15 17.71 2.38
N ASP A 232 2.19 19.01 2.10
CA ASP A 232 1.75 20.07 3.02
C ASP A 232 0.22 20.27 3.00
N ASP A 233 -0.48 19.72 2.00
CA ASP A 233 -1.93 19.84 1.82
C ASP A 233 -2.69 18.57 2.19
N ILE A 234 -1.99 17.52 2.64
CA ILE A 234 -2.58 16.26 3.09
C ILE A 234 -1.97 15.79 4.42
N GLN A 235 -2.82 15.25 5.30
CA GLN A 235 -2.40 14.50 6.47
C GLN A 235 -3.18 13.18 6.57
N ILE A 236 -2.52 12.09 6.93
CA ILE A 236 -3.14 10.76 7.01
C ILE A 236 -2.93 10.18 8.40
N PHE A 237 -4.02 9.71 9.01
CA PHE A 237 -4.02 9.08 10.32
C PHE A 237 -4.75 7.75 10.25
N SER A 238 -4.15 6.70 10.80
CA SER A 238 -4.78 5.38 10.90
C SER A 238 -4.97 5.02 12.37
N VAL A 239 -6.21 4.73 12.75
CA VAL A 239 -6.59 4.29 14.09
C VAL A 239 -7.29 2.94 13.96
N LEU A 240 -6.58 1.86 14.33
CA LEU A 240 -7.05 0.48 14.13
C LEU A 240 -7.43 0.24 12.66
N ASN A 241 -8.72 -0.05 12.38
CA ASN A 241 -9.25 -0.31 11.05
C ASN A 241 -9.89 0.92 10.41
N THR A 242 -9.83 2.08 11.08
CA THR A 242 -10.37 3.34 10.58
C THR A 242 -9.23 4.25 10.15
N ASN A 243 -9.39 4.90 9.01
CA ASN A 243 -8.41 5.81 8.48
C ASN A 243 -9.04 7.17 8.21
N TYR A 244 -8.24 8.22 8.41
CA TYR A 244 -8.64 9.61 8.25
C TYR A 244 -7.65 10.30 7.32
N LEU A 245 -8.18 10.96 6.31
CA LEU A 245 -7.45 11.81 5.37
C LEU A 245 -7.90 13.25 5.58
N LEU A 246 -6.99 14.10 6.05
CA LEU A 246 -7.21 15.54 6.00
C LEU A 246 -6.67 16.11 4.69
N THR A 247 -7.46 16.99 4.07
CA THR A 247 -7.09 17.71 2.84
C THR A 247 -7.60 19.14 2.85
N LYS A 248 -6.86 20.07 2.25
CA LYS A 248 -7.38 21.42 1.95
C LYS A 248 -8.17 21.51 0.66
N ASN A 249 -8.12 20.48 -0.19
CA ASN A 249 -8.72 20.51 -1.52
C ASN A 249 -9.54 19.24 -1.79
N LEU A 250 -10.86 19.32 -1.54
CA LEU A 250 -11.79 18.24 -1.87
C LEU A 250 -11.92 18.01 -3.37
N GLY A 251 -11.88 19.09 -4.18
CA GLY A 251 -12.01 18.99 -5.64
C GLY A 251 -10.88 18.15 -6.25
N MET A 252 -9.67 18.29 -5.72
CA MET A 252 -8.53 17.45 -6.07
C MET A 252 -8.81 15.99 -5.71
N ILE A 253 -9.31 15.67 -4.51
CA ILE A 253 -9.65 14.27 -4.14
C ILE A 253 -10.72 13.68 -5.08
N LYS A 254 -11.79 14.45 -5.36
CA LYS A 254 -12.83 14.06 -6.33
C LYS A 254 -12.25 13.83 -7.73
N SER A 255 -11.27 14.65 -8.17
CA SER A 255 -10.60 14.49 -9.46
C SER A 255 -9.72 13.24 -9.55
N LEU A 256 -9.36 12.61 -8.42
CA LEU A 256 -8.64 11.35 -8.40
C LEU A 256 -9.54 10.13 -8.67
N GLY A 257 -10.86 10.35 -8.77
CA GLY A 257 -11.91 9.35 -8.98
C GLY A 257 -12.48 8.74 -7.68
N ILE A 258 -12.08 9.28 -6.52
CA ILE A 258 -12.54 8.80 -5.22
C ILE A 258 -13.95 9.33 -4.93
N ASN A 259 -14.88 8.41 -4.61
CA ASN A 259 -16.24 8.77 -4.24
C ASN A 259 -16.27 9.32 -2.79
N ILE A 260 -16.87 10.50 -2.63
CA ILE A 260 -17.02 11.16 -1.31
C ILE A 260 -18.50 11.21 -0.98
N ILE A 261 -18.86 10.56 0.13
CA ILE A 261 -20.19 10.65 0.73
C ILE A 261 -20.20 11.90 1.59
N GLU A 262 -21.00 12.87 1.19
CA GLU A 262 -21.31 14.03 2.02
C GLU A 262 -22.13 13.55 3.24
N PRO A 263 -21.95 14.15 4.43
CA PRO A 263 -22.72 13.76 5.61
C PRO A 263 -24.22 13.97 5.33
N ASP A 264 -25.02 12.91 5.46
CA ASP A 264 -26.47 12.96 5.21
C ASP A 264 -27.12 14.14 5.96
N GLY A 265 -27.70 15.09 5.21
CA GLY A 265 -28.69 16.02 5.75
C GLY A 265 -28.70 17.44 5.22
N THR A 266 -29.01 17.68 3.94
CA THR A 266 -30.13 18.58 3.59
C THR A 266 -30.57 18.36 2.15
N ASN A 267 -31.80 17.83 2.00
CA ASN A 267 -32.71 18.33 0.98
C ASN A 267 -32.74 19.85 1.08
N ASN A 268 -32.34 20.53 0.00
CA ASN A 268 -33.04 21.67 -0.55
C ASN A 268 -32.61 21.88 -2.00
#